data_AF-A0A0M3HG19-F1
#
_entry.id   AF-A0A0M3HG19-F1
#
_cell.length_a   1.000
_cell.length_b   1.000
_cell.length_c   1.000
_cell.angle_alpha   90.00
_cell.angle_beta   90.00
_cell.angle_gamma   90.00
#
_symmetry.space_group_name_H-M   'P 1'
#
loop_
_entity.id
_entity.type
_entity.pdbx_description
1 polymer ?
#
loop_
_entity_poly.entity_id
_entity_poly.type
_entity_poly.pdbx_seq_one_letter_code
_entity_poly.pdbx_strand_id
1 'polypeptide(L)'
;LDIHTVAAGGGSRLFFRSGLFEVGPESAGATPGPVCYRKNGYLTVTDANLILGRIIPDYFPHIFGENENEPLDRESSFKAMQHITDEANAFYSLNPDSSRAQMSVEETALGFIDVANETMCRAIKSITQSKGYDTSQHMLACFGGAGGQHACAIAKSLGIKTVFVHRFSGILSAYGLALADVVHEAQEPAGKIFTKGDR
;
A
#
# COMPACT_ATOMS: atom_id res chain seq x y z
N LEU A 1 0.86 17.83 -14.17
CA LEU A 1 0.67 16.42 -13.79
C LEU A 1 -0.19 16.38 -12.52
N ASP A 2 -1.22 15.55 -12.49
CA ASP A 2 -2.17 15.45 -11.36
C ASP A 2 -1.92 14.14 -10.61
N ILE A 3 -1.22 14.20 -9.47
CA ILE A 3 -0.88 13.04 -8.63
C ILE A 3 -1.62 13.14 -7.30
N HIS A 4 -2.28 12.05 -6.93
CA HIS A 4 -2.86 11.88 -5.60
C HIS A 4 -2.09 10.79 -4.84
N THR A 5 -1.66 11.12 -3.62
CA THR A 5 -0.92 10.19 -2.76
C THR A 5 -1.84 9.60 -1.69
N VAL A 6 -1.70 8.29 -1.45
CA VAL A 6 -2.48 7.53 -0.47
C VAL A 6 -1.52 6.87 0.53
N ALA A 7 -1.82 6.97 1.82
CA ALA A 7 -0.96 6.44 2.89
C ALA A 7 -1.20 4.94 3.16
N ALA A 8 -0.97 4.09 2.16
CA ALA A 8 -1.17 2.63 2.26
C ALA A 8 -0.05 1.85 1.54
N GLY A 9 1.20 2.23 1.79
CA GLY A 9 2.39 1.56 1.22
C GLY A 9 2.90 0.44 2.12
N GLY A 10 3.93 -0.29 1.67
CA GLY A 10 4.54 -1.37 2.46
C GLY A 10 5.03 -0.92 3.85
N GLY A 11 5.51 0.32 3.97
CA GLY A 11 5.94 0.90 5.24
C GLY A 11 4.82 1.52 6.08
N SER A 12 3.54 1.46 5.67
CA SER A 12 2.44 1.96 6.50
C SER A 12 2.33 1.11 7.77
N ARG A 13 2.27 1.79 8.92
CA ARG A 13 2.24 1.15 10.24
C ARG A 13 0.87 0.53 10.52
N LEU A 14 0.85 -0.54 11.29
CA LEU A 14 -0.36 -1.27 11.68
C LEU A 14 -0.70 -0.97 13.13
N PHE A 15 -1.97 -0.67 13.40
CA PHE A 15 -2.46 -0.39 14.74
C PHE A 15 -3.79 -1.10 14.98
N PHE A 16 -4.02 -1.53 16.21
CA PHE A 16 -5.35 -1.88 16.69
C PHE A 16 -5.80 -0.84 17.70
N ARG A 17 -6.96 -0.23 17.48
CA ARG A 17 -7.49 0.83 18.35
C ARG A 17 -9.00 0.67 18.46
N SER A 18 -9.50 0.58 19.69
CA SER A 18 -10.94 0.58 19.97
C SER A 18 -11.75 -0.44 19.16
N GLY A 19 -11.20 -1.65 18.93
CA GLY A 19 -11.89 -2.69 18.16
C GLY A 19 -11.70 -2.62 16.65
N LEU A 20 -10.86 -1.72 16.14
CA LEU A 20 -10.63 -1.52 14.71
C LEU A 20 -9.16 -1.71 14.33
N PHE A 21 -8.94 -2.32 13.17
CA PHE A 21 -7.64 -2.36 12.52
C PHE A 21 -7.43 -1.08 11.72
N GLU A 22 -6.33 -0.38 11.97
CA GLU A 22 -5.93 0.85 11.29
C GLU A 22 -4.58 0.65 10.58
N VAL A 23 -4.47 1.19 9.37
CA VAL A 23 -3.23 1.16 8.56
C VAL A 23 -2.83 2.59 8.21
N GLY A 24 -1.64 3.00 8.64
CA GLY A 24 -1.18 4.38 8.51
C GLY A 24 -2.03 5.37 9.35
N PRO A 25 -1.93 6.68 9.06
CA PRO A 25 -1.12 7.30 8.00
C PRO A 25 0.38 7.29 8.26
N GLU A 26 0.80 6.96 9.50
CA GLU A 26 2.20 6.92 9.88
C GLU A 26 2.96 5.85 9.09
N SER A 27 4.15 6.22 8.62
CA SER A 27 5.06 5.29 7.94
C SER A 27 6.27 5.02 8.80
N ALA A 28 6.75 3.77 8.77
CA ALA A 28 8.02 3.37 9.35
C ALA A 28 9.23 3.78 8.49
N GLY A 29 9.00 4.24 7.25
CA GLY A 29 10.05 4.53 6.28
C GLY A 29 10.92 3.31 5.97
N ALA A 30 12.20 3.56 5.65
CA ALA A 30 13.20 2.50 5.48
C ALA A 30 14.03 2.26 6.75
N THR A 31 14.19 3.30 7.58
CA THR A 31 14.89 3.26 8.87
C THR A 31 14.06 4.06 9.88
N PRO A 32 13.58 3.46 10.99
CA PRO A 32 13.87 2.10 11.44
C PRO A 32 13.13 1.01 10.63
N GLY A 33 12.15 1.38 9.80
CA GLY A 33 11.49 0.46 8.86
C GLY A 33 10.53 -0.55 9.50
N PRO A 34 10.06 -1.53 8.72
CA PRO A 34 9.33 -2.71 9.19
C PRO A 34 10.07 -3.49 10.28
N VAL A 35 9.33 -4.25 11.11
CA VAL A 35 9.94 -5.15 12.12
C VAL A 35 10.88 -6.16 11.45
N CYS A 36 10.48 -6.70 10.29
CA CYS A 36 11.27 -7.66 9.54
C CYS A 36 12.63 -7.14 9.06
N TYR A 37 12.89 -5.82 9.12
CA TYR A 37 14.18 -5.24 8.72
C TYR A 37 15.26 -5.31 9.81
N ARG A 38 14.94 -5.82 11.01
CA ARG A 38 15.88 -6.00 12.13
C ARG A 38 16.56 -4.68 12.58
N LYS A 39 15.86 -3.55 12.41
CA LYS A 39 16.35 -2.19 12.77
C LYS A 39 15.51 -1.54 13.89
N ASN A 40 14.93 -2.36 14.78
CA ASN A 40 13.99 -1.94 15.83
C ASN A 40 12.83 -1.09 15.28
N GLY A 41 12.27 -1.60 14.19
CA GLY A 41 11.19 -0.99 13.42
C GLY A 41 9.80 -1.09 14.05
N TYR A 42 8.80 -0.71 13.27
CA TYR A 42 7.40 -0.79 13.63
C TYR A 42 6.71 -1.87 12.81
N LEU A 43 5.61 -2.44 13.33
CA LEU A 43 4.82 -3.41 12.57
C LEU A 43 4.14 -2.70 11.38
N THR A 44 4.30 -3.25 10.19
CA THR A 44 3.89 -2.62 8.92
C THR A 44 3.18 -3.58 7.96
N VAL A 45 2.64 -3.03 6.87
CA VAL A 45 2.09 -3.81 5.74
C VAL A 45 3.12 -4.81 5.17
N THR A 46 4.41 -4.47 5.14
CA THR A 46 5.48 -5.41 4.72
C THR A 46 5.54 -6.62 5.65
N ASP A 47 5.44 -6.43 6.97
CA ASP A 47 5.43 -7.53 7.94
C ASP A 47 4.23 -8.46 7.74
N ALA A 48 3.03 -7.90 7.51
CA ALA A 48 1.83 -8.67 7.22
C ALA A 48 1.97 -9.50 5.93
N ASN A 49 2.52 -8.92 4.86
CA ASN A 49 2.79 -9.64 3.61
C ASN A 49 3.83 -10.76 3.79
N LEU A 50 4.84 -10.56 4.65
CA LEU A 50 5.84 -11.57 4.99
C LEU A 50 5.25 -12.74 5.80
N ILE A 51 4.41 -12.45 6.79
CA ILE A 51 3.71 -13.47 7.59
C ILE A 51 2.85 -14.36 6.69
N LEU A 52 2.10 -13.74 5.77
CA LEU A 52 1.23 -14.41 4.80
C LEU A 52 1.99 -15.14 3.68
N GLY A 53 3.32 -15.08 3.65
CA GLY A 53 4.14 -15.72 2.63
C GLY A 53 4.02 -15.08 1.23
N ARG A 54 3.51 -13.85 1.13
CA ARG A 54 3.45 -13.08 -0.12
C ARG A 54 4.81 -12.52 -0.52
N ILE A 55 5.70 -12.35 0.46
CA ILE A 55 7.11 -12.06 0.26
C ILE A 55 7.89 -13.36 0.51
N ILE A 56 8.73 -13.74 -0.46
CA ILE A 56 9.60 -14.92 -0.35
C ILE A 56 11.00 -14.42 0.06
N PRO A 57 11.45 -14.68 1.32
CA PRO A 57 12.71 -14.13 1.85
C PRO A 57 13.94 -14.47 1.00
N ASP A 58 13.99 -15.67 0.43
CA ASP A 58 15.13 -16.16 -0.36
C ASP A 58 15.38 -15.33 -1.64
N TYR A 59 14.38 -14.60 -2.12
CA TYR A 59 14.50 -13.69 -3.26
C TYR A 59 14.71 -12.23 -2.85
N PHE A 60 14.78 -11.94 -1.55
CA PHE A 60 15.05 -10.62 -1.03
C PHE A 60 16.55 -10.48 -0.70
N PRO A 61 17.17 -9.33 -0.99
CA PRO A 61 18.58 -9.12 -0.64
C PRO A 61 18.79 -9.21 0.87
N HIS A 62 19.88 -9.86 1.28
CA HIS A 62 20.34 -9.89 2.67
C HIS A 62 21.03 -8.57 3.02
N ILE A 63 20.24 -7.53 3.27
CA ILE A 63 20.72 -6.16 3.58
C ILE A 63 20.14 -5.65 4.90
N PHE A 64 19.66 -6.56 5.74
CA PHE A 64 19.02 -6.24 7.01
C PHE A 64 19.92 -6.61 8.19
N GLY A 65 19.51 -6.22 9.39
CA GLY A 65 20.31 -6.43 10.60
C GLY A 65 21.35 -5.35 10.82
N GLU A 66 22.07 -5.45 11.93
CA GLU A 66 23.09 -4.48 12.34
C GLU A 66 24.27 -4.43 11.36
N ASN A 67 24.63 -5.58 10.80
CA ASN A 67 25.72 -5.73 9.84
C ASN A 67 25.27 -5.68 8.37
N GLU A 68 23.98 -5.42 8.12
CA GLU A 68 23.38 -5.34 6.77
C GLU A 68 23.68 -6.56 5.88
N ASN A 69 23.61 -7.76 6.46
CA ASN A 69 23.90 -9.02 5.79
C ASN A 69 22.92 -10.16 6.14
N GLU A 70 21.80 -9.83 6.79
CA GLU A 70 20.79 -10.80 7.24
C GLU A 70 19.54 -10.78 6.34
N PRO A 71 18.80 -11.91 6.26
CA PRO A 71 17.50 -11.96 5.61
C PRO A 71 16.41 -11.25 6.44
N LEU A 72 15.25 -11.07 5.81
CA LEU A 72 14.04 -10.62 6.50
C LEU A 72 13.71 -11.51 7.69
N ASP A 73 13.36 -10.89 8.82
CA ASP A 73 13.01 -11.60 10.05
C ASP A 73 11.52 -11.91 10.15
N ARG A 74 11.11 -13.06 9.61
CA ARG A 74 9.71 -13.52 9.70
C ARG A 74 9.29 -13.81 11.15
N GLU A 75 10.20 -14.28 11.99
CA GLU A 75 9.87 -14.66 13.38
C GLU A 75 9.56 -13.42 14.21
N SER A 76 10.36 -12.36 14.09
CA SER A 76 10.09 -11.09 14.77
C SER A 76 8.78 -10.45 14.30
N SER A 77 8.48 -10.46 13.00
CA SER A 77 7.17 -10.00 12.49
C SER A 77 6.01 -10.81 13.07
N PHE A 78 6.14 -12.13 13.13
CA PHE A 78 5.12 -13.02 13.69
C PHE A 78 4.86 -12.70 15.17
N LYS A 79 5.92 -12.57 15.99
CA LYS A 79 5.79 -12.20 17.41
C LYS A 79 5.13 -10.83 17.59
N ALA A 80 5.53 -9.83 16.81
CA ALA A 80 4.93 -8.51 16.86
C ALA A 80 3.44 -8.51 16.45
N MET A 81 3.06 -9.30 15.44
CA MET A 81 1.66 -9.47 15.03
C MET A 81 0.85 -10.28 16.04
N GLN A 82 1.46 -11.26 16.72
CA GLN A 82 0.82 -12.03 17.79
C GLN A 82 0.36 -11.10 18.92
N HIS A 83 1.19 -10.14 19.33
CA HIS A 83 0.79 -9.17 20.36
C HIS A 83 -0.48 -8.38 19.99
N ILE A 84 -0.60 -7.91 18.75
CA ILE A 84 -1.82 -7.21 18.29
C ILE A 84 -3.00 -8.19 18.17
N THR A 85 -2.74 -9.41 17.72
CA THR A 85 -3.78 -10.46 17.60
C THR A 85 -4.37 -10.79 18.97
N ASP A 86 -3.52 -10.92 19.99
CA ASP A 86 -3.94 -11.18 21.37
C ASP A 86 -4.75 -10.00 21.94
N GLU A 87 -4.32 -8.77 21.69
CA GLU A 87 -5.05 -7.56 22.06
C GLU A 87 -6.45 -7.51 21.42
N ALA A 88 -6.53 -7.81 20.12
CA ALA A 88 -7.79 -7.82 19.38
C ALA A 88 -8.73 -8.93 19.89
N ASN A 89 -8.23 -10.14 20.08
CA ASN A 89 -9.00 -11.26 20.60
C ASN A 89 -9.52 -10.98 22.01
N ALA A 90 -8.70 -10.38 22.87
CA ALA A 90 -9.11 -9.97 24.21
C ALA A 90 -10.23 -8.92 24.16
N PHE A 91 -10.10 -7.91 23.30
CA PHE A 91 -11.12 -6.88 23.12
C PHE A 91 -12.46 -7.47 22.66
N TYR A 92 -12.47 -8.32 21.63
CA TYR A 92 -13.71 -8.91 21.12
C TYR A 92 -14.35 -9.88 22.12
N SER A 93 -13.56 -10.63 22.87
CA SER A 93 -14.08 -11.56 23.90
C SER A 93 -14.83 -10.83 25.03
N LEU A 94 -14.45 -9.57 25.33
CA LEU A 94 -15.11 -8.73 26.33
C LEU A 94 -16.35 -7.99 25.81
N ASN A 95 -16.61 -8.03 24.50
CA ASN A 95 -17.72 -7.33 23.86
C ASN A 95 -18.61 -8.35 23.12
N PRO A 96 -19.59 -8.99 23.80
CA PRO A 96 -20.40 -10.09 23.26
C PRO A 96 -21.21 -9.74 22.02
N ASP A 97 -21.51 -8.45 21.80
CA ASP A 97 -22.18 -7.96 20.59
C ASP A 97 -21.28 -8.06 19.34
N SER A 98 -19.96 -8.18 19.53
CA SER A 98 -19.02 -8.52 18.47
C SER A 98 -18.99 -10.03 18.32
N SER A 99 -19.83 -10.59 17.46
CA SER A 99 -19.90 -12.03 17.15
C SER A 99 -18.67 -12.55 16.39
N ARG A 100 -17.46 -12.08 16.72
CA ARG A 100 -16.21 -12.43 16.05
C ARG A 100 -15.56 -13.60 16.77
N ALA A 101 -15.25 -14.64 16.00
CA ALA A 101 -14.40 -15.74 16.45
C ALA A 101 -13.00 -15.22 16.76
N GLN A 102 -12.27 -15.97 17.60
CA GLN A 102 -10.84 -15.71 17.81
C GLN A 102 -10.09 -15.80 16.48
N MET A 103 -9.26 -14.80 16.22
CA MET A 103 -8.44 -14.68 15.03
C MET A 103 -7.06 -15.31 15.27
N SER A 104 -6.57 -16.01 14.26
CA SER A 104 -5.15 -16.37 14.12
C SER A 104 -4.30 -15.17 13.71
N VAL A 105 -2.97 -15.29 13.84
CA VAL A 105 -2.01 -14.26 13.42
C VAL A 105 -2.14 -13.95 11.93
N GLU A 106 -2.32 -14.99 11.11
CA GLU A 106 -2.51 -14.89 9.68
C GLU A 106 -3.82 -14.17 9.33
N GLU A 107 -4.92 -14.45 10.05
CA GLU A 107 -6.19 -13.75 9.85
C GLU A 107 -6.09 -12.27 10.23
N THR A 108 -5.39 -11.94 11.32
CA THR A 108 -5.11 -10.55 11.69
C THR A 108 -4.27 -9.85 10.63
N ALA A 109 -3.19 -10.49 10.16
CA ALA A 109 -2.35 -9.97 9.09
C ALA A 109 -3.15 -9.73 7.81
N LEU A 110 -4.01 -10.67 7.41
CA LEU A 110 -4.89 -10.52 6.25
C LEU A 110 -5.88 -9.36 6.44
N GLY A 111 -6.46 -9.21 7.63
CA GLY A 111 -7.35 -8.10 7.95
C GLY A 111 -6.69 -6.74 7.76
N PHE A 112 -5.43 -6.59 8.18
CA PHE A 112 -4.66 -5.36 7.90
C PHE A 112 -4.42 -5.13 6.41
N ILE A 113 -4.08 -6.17 5.66
CA ILE A 113 -3.93 -6.07 4.20
C ILE A 113 -5.24 -5.65 3.53
N ASP A 114 -6.38 -6.15 4.00
CA ASP A 114 -7.70 -5.79 3.47
C ASP A 114 -8.03 -4.32 3.76
N VAL A 115 -7.71 -3.81 4.96
CA VAL A 115 -7.85 -2.37 5.28
C VAL A 115 -6.95 -1.51 4.38
N ALA A 116 -5.71 -1.93 4.14
CA ALA A 116 -4.80 -1.23 3.23
C ALA A 116 -5.34 -1.21 1.79
N ASN A 117 -5.83 -2.36 1.30
CA ASN A 117 -6.43 -2.49 -0.03
C ASN A 117 -7.67 -1.62 -0.19
N GLU A 118 -8.57 -1.62 0.79
CA GLU A 118 -9.78 -0.79 0.78
C GLU A 118 -9.42 0.71 0.72
N THR A 119 -8.41 1.13 1.47
CA THR A 119 -7.92 2.51 1.46
C THR A 119 -7.41 2.92 0.07
N MET A 120 -6.62 2.06 -0.58
CA MET A 120 -6.17 2.28 -1.97
C MET A 120 -7.33 2.27 -2.97
N CYS A 121 -8.28 1.33 -2.83
CA CYS A 121 -9.44 1.24 -3.72
C CYS A 121 -10.32 2.49 -3.65
N ARG A 122 -10.60 3.00 -2.44
CA ARG A 122 -11.39 4.23 -2.26
C ARG A 122 -10.77 5.41 -3.00
N ALA A 123 -9.45 5.57 -2.91
CA ALA A 123 -8.75 6.65 -3.58
C ALA A 123 -8.83 6.51 -5.11
N ILE A 124 -8.51 5.34 -5.66
CA ILE A 124 -8.58 5.08 -7.10
C ILE A 124 -10.00 5.34 -7.62
N LYS A 125 -11.01 4.81 -6.92
CA LYS A 125 -12.43 4.98 -7.28
C LYS A 125 -12.84 6.45 -7.25
N SER A 126 -12.48 7.19 -6.20
CA SER A 126 -12.77 8.62 -6.06
C SER A 126 -12.20 9.45 -7.22
N ILE A 127 -10.92 9.26 -7.55
CA ILE A 127 -10.24 10.01 -8.61
C ILE A 127 -10.80 9.66 -10.00
N THR A 128 -11.12 8.39 -10.22
CA THR A 128 -11.64 7.93 -11.52
C THR A 128 -13.06 8.43 -11.74
N GLN A 129 -13.92 8.31 -10.72
CA GLN A 129 -15.32 8.72 -10.80
C GLN A 129 -15.51 10.23 -10.79
N SER A 130 -14.64 10.99 -10.11
CA SER A 130 -14.68 12.46 -10.15
C SER A 130 -14.42 13.01 -11.57
N LYS A 131 -13.71 12.24 -12.39
CA LYS A 131 -13.48 12.51 -13.81
C LYS A 131 -14.60 11.96 -14.72
N GLY A 132 -15.64 11.36 -14.15
CA GLY A 132 -16.81 10.83 -14.88
C GLY A 132 -16.62 9.42 -15.46
N TYR A 133 -15.59 8.69 -15.03
CA TYR A 133 -15.26 7.37 -15.57
C TYR A 133 -15.64 6.21 -14.63
N ASP A 134 -15.97 5.07 -15.24
CA ASP A 134 -16.13 3.79 -14.53
C ASP A 134 -14.77 3.07 -14.40
N THR A 135 -14.39 2.70 -13.17
CA THR A 135 -13.15 1.98 -12.89
C THR A 135 -13.08 0.63 -13.62
N SER A 136 -14.20 -0.06 -13.83
CA SER A 136 -14.22 -1.39 -14.46
C SER A 136 -13.76 -1.39 -15.92
N GLN A 137 -13.85 -0.23 -16.58
CA GLN A 137 -13.47 -0.03 -17.98
C GLN A 137 -11.97 0.26 -18.17
N HIS A 138 -11.19 0.23 -17.09
CA HIS A 138 -9.77 0.56 -17.09
C HIS A 138 -8.89 -0.66 -16.85
N MET A 139 -7.60 -0.50 -17.15
CA MET A 139 -6.54 -1.45 -16.79
C MET A 139 -5.78 -0.92 -15.58
N LEU A 140 -5.51 -1.77 -14.59
CA LEU A 140 -4.69 -1.39 -13.44
C LEU A 140 -3.21 -1.53 -13.78
N ALA A 141 -2.55 -0.42 -14.08
CA ALA A 141 -1.09 -0.38 -14.22
C ALA A 141 -0.44 -0.43 -12.83
N CYS A 142 0.32 -1.48 -12.56
CA CYS A 142 0.92 -1.73 -11.26
C CYS A 142 2.45 -1.62 -11.33
N PHE A 143 3.03 -0.81 -10.46
CA PHE A 143 4.48 -0.61 -10.34
C PHE A 143 4.91 -0.33 -8.89
N GLY A 144 6.21 -0.17 -8.67
CA GLY A 144 6.82 -0.06 -7.35
C GLY A 144 7.05 -1.42 -6.68
N GLY A 145 7.91 -1.45 -5.65
CA GLY A 145 8.32 -2.69 -5.00
C GLY A 145 7.20 -3.45 -4.28
N ALA A 146 6.17 -2.74 -3.79
CA ALA A 146 5.04 -3.35 -3.09
C ALA A 146 3.78 -3.51 -3.95
N GLY A 147 3.70 -2.86 -5.13
CA GLY A 147 2.45 -2.77 -5.90
C GLY A 147 1.87 -4.14 -6.24
N GLY A 148 2.72 -5.07 -6.70
CA GLY A 148 2.29 -6.42 -7.10
C GLY A 148 1.63 -7.22 -5.98
N GLN A 149 1.94 -6.92 -4.71
CA GLN A 149 1.41 -7.61 -3.53
C GLN A 149 -0.07 -7.29 -3.28
N HIS A 150 -0.57 -6.18 -3.85
CA HIS A 150 -1.93 -5.68 -3.66
C HIS A 150 -2.76 -5.68 -4.96
N ALA A 151 -2.10 -5.73 -6.13
CA ALA A 151 -2.69 -5.46 -7.43
C ALA A 151 -3.94 -6.30 -7.74
N CYS A 152 -3.90 -7.62 -7.51
CA CYS A 152 -5.03 -8.50 -7.79
C CYS A 152 -6.24 -8.22 -6.90
N ALA A 153 -6.01 -7.95 -5.61
CA ALA A 153 -7.08 -7.63 -4.66
C ALA A 153 -7.74 -6.29 -5.00
N ILE A 154 -6.93 -5.27 -5.30
CA ILE A 154 -7.41 -3.96 -5.74
C ILE A 154 -8.21 -4.08 -7.04
N ALA A 155 -7.67 -4.78 -8.05
CA ALA A 155 -8.35 -4.96 -9.32
C ALA A 155 -9.72 -5.64 -9.15
N LYS A 156 -9.78 -6.70 -8.33
CA LYS A 156 -11.03 -7.40 -8.02
C LYS A 156 -12.05 -6.47 -7.36
N SER A 157 -11.64 -5.69 -6.35
CA SER A 157 -12.54 -4.76 -5.64
C SER A 157 -13.04 -3.61 -6.53
N LEU A 158 -12.26 -3.20 -7.53
CA LEU A 158 -12.62 -2.14 -8.47
C LEU A 158 -13.35 -2.63 -9.73
N GLY A 159 -13.56 -3.95 -9.87
CA GLY A 159 -14.15 -4.56 -11.07
C GLY A 159 -13.24 -4.53 -12.30
N ILE A 160 -11.93 -4.30 -12.12
CA ILE A 160 -10.94 -4.24 -13.18
C ILE A 160 -10.57 -5.67 -13.60
N LYS A 161 -10.65 -5.95 -14.90
CA LYS A 161 -10.39 -7.28 -15.46
C LYS A 161 -8.93 -7.54 -15.81
N THR A 162 -8.12 -6.50 -15.93
CA THR A 162 -6.75 -6.60 -16.40
C THR A 162 -5.80 -5.80 -15.52
N VAL A 163 -4.81 -6.49 -14.97
CA VAL A 163 -3.67 -5.89 -14.29
C VAL A 163 -2.48 -5.94 -15.23
N PHE A 164 -1.83 -4.80 -15.44
CA PHE A 164 -0.61 -4.71 -16.23
C PHE A 164 0.59 -4.45 -15.32
N VAL A 165 1.54 -5.38 -15.34
CA VAL A 165 2.80 -5.28 -14.60
C VAL A 165 3.93 -5.15 -15.61
N HIS A 166 4.54 -3.96 -15.65
CA HIS A 166 5.67 -3.71 -16.55
C HIS A 166 6.90 -4.55 -16.12
N ARG A 167 7.74 -4.98 -17.08
CA ARG A 167 8.99 -5.72 -16.78
C ARG A 167 9.91 -4.99 -15.80
N PHE A 168 9.91 -3.65 -15.87
CA PHE A 168 10.68 -2.78 -14.98
C PHE A 168 9.85 -2.16 -13.85
N SER A 169 8.76 -2.82 -13.43
CA SER A 169 7.83 -2.31 -12.41
C SER A 169 8.52 -1.81 -11.14
N GLY A 170 9.55 -2.51 -10.65
CA GLY A 170 10.31 -2.11 -9.46
C GLY A 170 11.09 -0.80 -9.60
N ILE A 171 11.44 -0.39 -10.83
CA ILE A 171 12.25 0.80 -11.12
C ILE A 171 11.56 1.75 -12.14
N LEU A 172 10.24 1.62 -12.31
CA LEU A 172 9.52 2.24 -13.42
C LEU A 172 9.65 3.77 -13.43
N SER A 173 9.72 4.40 -12.26
CA SER A 173 9.93 5.85 -12.14
C SER A 173 11.28 6.29 -12.69
N ALA A 174 12.36 5.55 -12.39
CA ALA A 174 13.69 5.85 -12.91
C ALA A 174 13.77 5.60 -14.42
N TYR A 175 13.10 4.53 -14.90
CA TYR A 175 12.99 4.24 -16.32
C TYR A 175 12.23 5.34 -17.07
N GLY A 176 11.11 5.83 -16.53
CA GLY A 176 10.34 6.93 -17.10
C GLY A 176 11.15 8.24 -17.18
N LEU A 177 11.95 8.54 -16.15
CA LEU A 177 12.85 9.70 -16.16
C LEU A 177 13.91 9.60 -17.27
N ALA A 178 14.49 8.42 -17.48
CA ALA A 178 15.51 8.21 -18.50
C ALA A 178 14.99 8.35 -19.94
N LEU A 179 13.68 8.17 -20.17
CA LEU A 179 13.03 8.29 -21.47
C LEU A 179 12.39 9.67 -21.71
N ALA A 180 12.31 10.52 -20.70
CA ALA A 180 11.59 11.77 -20.79
C ALA A 180 12.34 12.79 -21.67
N ASP A 181 11.61 13.43 -22.59
CA ASP A 181 12.12 14.56 -23.35
C ASP A 181 12.36 15.78 -22.45
N VAL A 182 13.33 16.62 -22.83
CA VAL A 182 13.54 17.91 -22.19
C VAL A 182 12.49 18.89 -22.71
N VAL A 183 11.53 19.26 -21.86
CA VAL A 183 10.45 20.18 -22.17
C VAL A 183 10.57 21.45 -21.33
N HIS A 184 10.34 22.61 -21.95
CA HIS A 184 10.22 23.90 -21.28
C HIS A 184 8.82 24.46 -21.51
N GLU A 185 8.05 24.65 -20.43
CA GLU A 185 6.73 25.31 -20.48
C GLU A 185 6.84 26.70 -19.87
N ALA A 186 6.38 27.70 -20.62
CA ALA A 186 6.21 29.07 -20.15
C ALA A 186 4.73 29.46 -20.24
N GLN A 187 4.21 30.09 -19.19
CA GLN A 187 2.82 30.53 -19.12
C GLN A 187 2.77 31.98 -18.68
N GLU A 188 1.97 32.80 -19.35
CA GLU A 188 1.66 34.16 -18.95
C GLU A 188 0.13 34.37 -18.90
N PRO A 189 -0.40 35.05 -17.87
CA PRO A 189 -1.82 35.35 -17.80
C PRO A 189 -2.19 36.43 -18.82
N ALA A 190 -3.29 36.20 -19.55
CA ALA A 190 -3.86 37.17 -20.48
C ALA A 190 -5.37 37.29 -20.29
N GLY A 191 -5.90 38.50 -20.41
CA GLY A 191 -7.34 38.78 -20.41
C GLY A 191 -7.76 39.45 -21.71
N LYS A 192 -8.78 38.90 -22.39
CA LYS A 192 -9.39 39.49 -23.59
C LYS A 192 -10.91 39.37 -23.51
N ILE A 193 -11.63 40.41 -23.91
CA ILE A 193 -13.09 40.37 -24.08
C ILE A 193 -13.37 39.71 -25.42
N PHE A 194 -14.08 38.58 -25.43
CA PHE A 194 -14.49 37.91 -26.65
C PHE A 194 -15.74 38.60 -27.22
N THR A 195 -15.67 39.09 -28.46
CA THR A 195 -16.83 39.69 -29.15
C THR A 195 -17.35 38.78 -30.24
N LYS A 196 -18.61 38.95 -30.65
CA LYS A 196 -19.30 38.08 -31.64
C LYS A 196 -18.60 38.01 -33.02
N GLY A 197 -17.66 38.91 -33.32
CA GLY A 197 -16.88 38.93 -34.57
C GLY A 197 -15.55 38.18 -34.53
N ASP A 198 -15.14 37.63 -33.38
CA ASP A 198 -13.87 36.89 -33.21
C ASP A 198 -13.99 35.38 -33.53
N ARG A 199 -15.01 34.96 -34.30
CA ARG A 199 -15.18 33.57 -34.79
C ARG A 199 -14.73 33.42 -36.23
#